data_AF-A0A7J9QAM3-F1
#
_entry.id   AF-A0A7J9QAM3-F1
#
_cell.length_a   1.000
_cell.length_b   1.000
_cell.length_c   1.000
_cell.angle_alpha   90.00
_cell.angle_beta   90.00
_cell.angle_gamma   90.00
#
_symmetry.space_group_name_H-M   'P 1'
#
loop_
_entity.id
_entity.type
_entity.pdbx_description
1 polymer ?
#
loop_
_entity_poly.entity_id
_entity_poly.type
_entity_poly.pdbx_seq_one_letter_code
_entity_poly.pdbx_strand_id
1 'polypeptide(L)'
;MIKQIPLLLVVIGIAVLLIGVNLVMSYGLTFFSGISLFFGSALLIAGIDLKRKIKKLNAKNRKEHHDYTISKLMEDDVSKEDENKD
;
A
#
# COMPACT_ATOMS: atom_id res chain seq x y z
N MET A 1 28.67 -15.36 -12.19
CA MET A 1 27.31 -15.56 -12.75
C MET A 1 26.47 -14.28 -12.58
N ILE A 2 26.82 -13.19 -13.28
CA ILE A 2 26.10 -11.89 -13.23
C ILE A 2 25.60 -11.43 -14.62
N LYS A 3 26.09 -12.06 -15.71
CA LYS A 3 25.85 -11.63 -17.10
C LYS A 3 24.42 -11.88 -17.61
N GLN A 4 23.62 -12.70 -16.94
CA GLN A 4 22.26 -13.03 -17.38
C GLN A 4 21.23 -11.96 -16.99
N ILE A 5 21.44 -11.23 -15.90
CA ILE A 5 20.52 -10.19 -15.44
C ILE A 5 20.31 -9.10 -16.51
N PRO A 6 21.37 -8.53 -17.13
CA PRO A 6 21.19 -7.56 -18.21
C PRO A 6 20.55 -8.17 -19.47
N LEU A 7 20.89 -9.41 -19.82
CA LEU A 7 20.28 -10.09 -20.98
C LEU A 7 18.77 -10.29 -20.80
N LEU A 8 18.35 -10.71 -19.61
CA LEU A 8 16.95 -10.97 -19.27
C LEU A 8 16.12 -9.68 -19.29
N LEU A 9 16.70 -8.56 -18.82
CA LEU A 9 16.08 -7.24 -18.92
C LEU A 9 15.85 -6.81 -20.38
N VAL A 10 16.83 -7.07 -21.26
CA VAL A 10 16.72 -6.77 -22.69
C VAL A 10 15.62 -7.62 -23.34
N VAL A 11 15.56 -8.91 -23.04
CA VAL A 11 14.52 -9.81 -23.57
C VAL A 11 13.12 -9.35 -23.13
N ILE A 12 12.97 -8.99 -21.85
CA ILE A 12 11.71 -8.44 -21.32
C ILE A 12 11.36 -7.13 -22.03
N GLY A 13 12.32 -6.23 -22.23
CA GLY A 13 12.11 -4.97 -22.94
C GLY A 13 11.59 -5.17 -24.37
N ILE A 14 12.17 -6.12 -25.10
CA ILE A 14 11.73 -6.48 -26.45
C ILE A 14 10.31 -7.06 -26.43
N ALA A 15 10.00 -7.96 -25.50
CA ALA A 15 8.67 -8.54 -25.38
C ALA A 15 7.59 -7.48 -25.09
N VAL A 16 7.88 -6.55 -24.17
CA VAL A 16 6.97 -5.45 -23.83
C VAL A 16 6.76 -4.51 -25.03
N LEU A 17 7.82 -4.20 -25.79
CA LEU A 17 7.71 -3.39 -27.01
C LEU A 17 6.82 -4.04 -28.06
N LEU A 18 6.98 -5.34 -28.33
CA LEU A 18 6.17 -6.06 -29.31
C LEU A 18 4.69 -6.09 -28.91
N ILE A 19 4.39 -6.33 -27.63
CA ILE A 19 3.02 -6.31 -27.11
C ILE A 19 2.44 -4.90 -27.22
N GLY A 20 3.21 -3.87 -26.86
CA GLY A 20 2.78 -2.47 -26.94
C GLY A 20 2.46 -2.04 -28.36
N VAL A 21 3.34 -2.33 -29.33
CA VAL A 21 3.12 -2.01 -30.74
C VAL A 21 1.90 -2.74 -31.30
N ASN A 22 1.73 -4.02 -30.94
CA ASN A 22 0.56 -4.79 -31.38
C ASN A 22 -0.74 -4.25 -30.78
N LEU A 23 -0.74 -3.86 -29.50
CA LEU A 23 -1.89 -3.21 -28.87
C LEU A 23 -2.25 -1.89 -29.57
N VAL A 24 -1.25 -1.07 -29.90
CA VAL A 24 -1.44 0.19 -30.63
C VAL A 24 -2.04 -0.04 -32.01
N MET A 25 -1.51 -1.00 -32.78
CA MET A 25 -2.00 -1.27 -34.12
C MET A 25 -3.36 -1.96 -34.15
N SER A 26 -3.61 -2.92 -33.26
CA SER A 26 -4.84 -3.73 -33.26
C SER A 26 -6.03 -3.03 -32.63
N TYR A 27 -5.80 -2.19 -31.61
CA TYR A 27 -6.88 -1.52 -30.86
C TYR A 27 -6.92 0.00 -31.08
N GLY A 28 -6.10 0.53 -32.00
CA GLY A 28 -6.03 1.97 -32.26
C GLY A 28 -5.64 2.78 -31.02
N LEU A 29 -4.92 2.17 -30.07
CA LEU A 29 -4.56 2.80 -28.81
C LEU A 29 -3.67 4.00 -29.09
N THR A 30 -4.19 5.20 -28.83
CA THR A 30 -3.42 6.44 -28.93
C THR A 30 -2.39 6.51 -27.80
N PHE A 31 -1.36 7.34 -27.98
CA PHE A 31 -0.32 7.60 -26.97
C PHE A 31 -0.91 7.91 -25.58
N PHE A 32 -2.01 8.68 -25.53
CA PHE A 32 -2.74 8.99 -24.30
C PHE A 32 -3.39 7.76 -23.65
N SER A 33 -3.89 6.83 -24.45
CA SER A 33 -4.47 5.58 -23.92
C SER A 33 -3.39 4.69 -23.31
N GLY A 34 -2.22 4.59 -23.94
CA GLY A 34 -1.06 3.87 -23.38
C GLY A 34 -0.60 4.43 -22.03
N ILE A 35 -0.50 5.76 -21.92
CA ILE A 35 -0.17 6.46 -20.66
C ILE A 35 -1.25 6.18 -19.60
N SER A 36 -2.52 6.29 -19.98
CA SER A 36 -3.65 6.06 -19.07
C SER A 36 -3.67 4.62 -18.55
N LEU A 37 -3.34 3.64 -19.39
CA LEU A 37 -3.24 2.24 -19.00
C LEU A 37 -2.07 2.01 -18.02
N PHE A 38 -0.90 2.58 -18.32
CA PHE A 38 0.29 2.43 -17.48
C PHE A 38 0.10 3.09 -16.10
N PHE A 39 -0.26 4.37 -16.08
CA PHE A 39 -0.48 5.11 -14.84
C PHE A 39 -1.72 4.62 -14.10
N GLY A 40 -2.79 4.25 -14.79
CA GLY A 40 -4.00 3.69 -14.17
C GLY A 40 -3.70 2.38 -13.44
N SER A 41 -2.95 1.48 -14.08
CA SER A 41 -2.53 0.20 -13.47
C SER A 41 -1.63 0.42 -12.26
N ALA A 42 -0.64 1.31 -12.38
CA ALA A 42 0.26 1.66 -11.29
C ALA A 42 -0.48 2.31 -10.10
N LEU A 43 -1.43 3.21 -10.38
CA LEU A 43 -2.23 3.89 -9.36
C LEU A 43 -3.14 2.90 -8.62
N LEU A 44 -3.69 1.89 -9.29
CA LEU A 44 -4.48 0.84 -8.64
C LEU A 44 -3.64 0.03 -7.65
N ILE A 45 -2.43 -0.40 -8.07
CA ILE A 45 -1.52 -1.17 -7.21
C ILE A 45 -1.08 -0.30 -6.01
N ALA A 46 -0.65 0.94 -6.26
CA ALA A 46 -0.26 1.87 -5.22
C ALA A 46 -1.43 2.22 -4.27
N GLY A 47 -2.63 2.37 -4.82
CA GLY A 47 -3.85 2.65 -4.07
C GLY A 47 -4.23 1.51 -3.11
N ILE A 48 -4.03 0.25 -3.51
CA ILE A 48 -4.25 -0.91 -2.64
C ILE A 48 -3.28 -0.89 -1.44
N ASP A 49 -1.99 -0.65 -1.68
CA ASP A 49 -0.99 -0.57 -0.59
C ASP A 49 -1.30 0.60 0.36
N LEU A 50 -1.68 1.75 -0.20
CA LEU A 50 -2.05 2.93 0.58
C LEU A 50 -3.31 2.68 1.43
N LYS A 51 -4.34 2.05 0.86
CA LYS A 51 -5.57 1.68 1.59
C LYS A 51 -5.28 0.68 2.72
N ARG A 52 -4.36 -0.26 2.50
CA ARG A 52 -3.93 -1.22 3.52
C ARG A 52 -3.16 -0.54 4.65
N LYS A 53 -2.28 0.41 4.32
CA LYS A 53 -1.55 1.24 5.30
C LYS A 53 -2.50 2.12 6.12
N ILE A 54 -3.45 2.81 5.48
CA ILE A 54 -4.47 3.63 6.17
C ILE A 54 -5.30 2.76 7.13
N LYS A 55 -5.77 1.59 6.69
CA LYS A 55 -6.53 0.66 7.55
C LYS A 55 -5.70 0.22 8.77
N LYS A 56 -4.42 -0.07 8.58
CA LYS A 56 -3.50 -0.45 9.66
C LYS A 56 -3.23 0.71 10.62
N LEU A 57 -3.10 1.94 10.11
CA LEU A 57 -2.92 3.14 10.91
C LEU A 57 -4.15 3.44 11.77
N ASN A 58 -5.36 3.39 11.20
CA ASN A 58 -6.60 3.64 11.94
C ASN A 58 -6.86 2.56 13.01
N ALA A 59 -6.56 1.30 12.71
CA ALA A 59 -6.65 0.22 13.71
C ALA A 59 -5.64 0.39 14.86
N LYS A 60 -4.43 0.88 14.59
CA LYS A 60 -3.46 1.23 15.64
C LYS A 60 -3.94 2.41 16.48
N ASN A 61 -4.41 3.48 15.84
CA ASN A 61 -4.93 4.66 16.53
C ASN A 61 -6.12 4.33 17.45
N ARG A 62 -7.04 3.46 16.99
CA ARG A 62 -8.17 3.01 17.83
C ARG A 62 -7.74 2.14 19.00
N LYS A 63 -6.69 1.32 18.85
CA LYS A 63 -6.12 0.53 19.95
C LYS A 63 -5.40 1.41 20.96
N GLU A 64 -4.60 2.36 20.50
CA GLU A 64 -3.89 3.31 21.35
C GLU A 64 -4.86 4.14 22.20
N HIS A 65 -5.96 4.61 21.59
CA HIS A 65 -7.04 5.26 22.34
C HIS A 65 -7.72 4.34 23.37
N HIS A 66 -7.95 3.07 23.02
CA HIS A 66 -8.56 2.11 23.94
C HIS A 66 -7.62 1.75 25.11
N ASP A 67 -6.34 1.50 24.83
CA ASP A 67 -5.33 1.21 25.85
C ASP A 67 -5.13 2.42 26.76
N TYR A 68 -5.15 3.65 26.22
CA TYR A 68 -5.12 4.87 27.02
C TYR A 68 -6.33 4.97 27.95
N THR A 69 -7.55 4.72 27.45
CA THR A 69 -8.75 4.73 28.29
C THR A 69 -8.72 3.63 29.36
N ILE A 70 -8.28 2.42 29.03
CA ILE A 70 -8.17 1.32 29.99
C ILE A 70 -7.10 1.62 31.05
N SER A 71 -5.91 2.10 30.64
CA SER A 71 -4.83 2.47 31.56
C SER A 71 -5.24 3.60 32.49
N LYS A 72 -5.97 4.60 31.98
CA LYS A 72 -6.47 5.72 32.78
C LYS A 72 -7.54 5.27 33.78
N LEU A 73 -8.45 4.37 33.37
CA LEU A 73 -9.43 3.78 34.28
C LEU A 73 -8.75 2.93 35.37
N MET A 74 -7.70 2.16 35.03
CA MET A 74 -6.92 1.40 36.01
C MET A 74 -6.14 2.30 36.96
N GLU A 75 -5.53 3.40 36.48
CA GLU A 75 -4.90 4.40 37.36
C GLU A 75 -5.93 5.05 38.29
N ASP A 76 -7.10 5.40 37.78
CA ASP A 76 -8.20 6.00 38.54
C ASP A 76 -8.85 5.02 39.53
N ASP A 77 -8.80 3.70 39.32
CA ASP A 77 -9.31 2.70 40.27
C ASP A 77 -8.29 2.39 41.37
N VAL A 78 -7.00 2.25 41.03
CA VAL A 78 -5.92 2.01 42.01
C VAL A 78 -5.78 3.21 42.97
N SER A 79 -5.86 4.43 42.45
CA SER A 79 -5.80 5.64 43.28
C SER A 79 -6.99 5.78 44.25
N LYS A 80 -8.18 5.27 43.90
CA LYS A 80 -9.35 5.29 44.80
C LYS A 80 -9.37 4.16 45.83
N GLU A 81 -8.76 3.00 45.53
CA GLU A 81 -8.63 1.91 46.50
C GLU A 81 -7.59 2.19 47.59
N ASP A 82 -6.59 3.03 47.31
CA ASP A 82 -5.58 3.45 48.28
C ASP A 82 -6.05 4.63 49.18
N GLU A 83 -6.96 5.50 48.72
CA GLU A 83 -7.54 6.58 49.55
C GLU A 83 -8.60 6.08 50.56
N ASN A 84 -9.15 4.88 50.39
CA ASN A 84 -10.25 4.35 51.23
C ASN A 84 -9.78 3.40 52.34
N LYS A 85 -8.47 3.40 52.65
CA LYS A 85 -7.81 2.57 53.69
C LYS A 85 -7.26 3.35 54.88
N ASP A 86 -7.48 4.67 54.95
CA ASP A 86 -7.30 5.49 56.16
C ASP A 86 -8.64 5.83 56.81
#